data_AF-A0A1F7RXJ7-F1
#
_entry.id   AF-A0A1F7RXJ7-F1
#
_cell.length_a   1.000
_cell.length_b   1.000
_cell.length_c   1.000
_cell.angle_alpha   90.00
_cell.angle_beta   90.00
_cell.angle_gamma   90.00
#
_symmetry.space_group_name_H-M   'P 1'
#
loop_
_entity.id
_entity.type
_entity.pdbx_description
1 polymer ?
#
loop_
_entity_poly.entity_id
_entity_poly.type
_entity_poly.pdbx_seq_one_letter_code
_entity_poly.pdbx_strand_id
1 'polypeptide(L)'
;MLIREFYRILKNPGYLIISTPNILEIRSRIRFLFSGFYNKFKRPLNESKISFSSHINPITYPELRYILHVSGFKIETVTVNQIKFQSFFYLPLVPFIKMYTYISLLHREKDPAQRNINSEIARQMINISTLLGETLIVLAKKNI
;
A
#
# COMPACT_ATOMS: atom_id res chain seq x y z
N MET A 1 -17.13 -7.99 -5.14
CA MET A 1 -16.01 -7.19 -4.57
C MET A 1 -16.08 -5.78 -5.12
N LEU A 2 -15.92 -4.75 -4.30
CA LEU A 2 -16.10 -3.33 -4.69
C LEU A 2 -15.30 -2.93 -5.95
N ILE A 3 -14.04 -3.35 -6.06
CA ILE A 3 -13.19 -2.99 -7.20
C ILE A 3 -13.73 -3.56 -8.53
N ARG A 4 -14.33 -4.75 -8.52
CA ARG A 4 -14.98 -5.31 -9.73
C ARG A 4 -16.21 -4.50 -10.15
N GLU A 5 -16.96 -3.97 -9.19
CA GLU A 5 -18.08 -3.08 -9.53
C GLU A 5 -17.59 -1.78 -10.15
N PHE A 6 -16.48 -1.21 -9.66
CA PHE A 6 -15.84 -0.07 -10.33
C PHE A 6 -15.42 -0.40 -11.76
N TYR A 7 -14.83 -1.58 -11.99
CA TYR A 7 -14.48 -2.02 -13.34
C TYR A 7 -15.71 -2.09 -14.25
N ARG A 8 -16.83 -2.65 -13.74
CA ARG A 8 -18.08 -2.80 -14.49
C ARG A 8 -18.69 -1.45 -14.89
N ILE A 9 -18.69 -0.45 -14.01
CA ILE A 9 -19.36 0.84 -14.26
C ILE A 9 -18.51 1.85 -15.03
N LEU A 10 -17.17 1.75 -14.98
CA LEU A 10 -16.29 2.67 -15.68
C LEU A 10 -16.37 2.47 -17.21
N LYS A 11 -16.61 3.55 -17.95
CA LYS A 11 -16.55 3.56 -19.42
C LYS A 11 -15.11 3.49 -19.91
N ASN A 12 -14.89 3.10 -21.17
CA ASN A 12 -13.57 3.08 -21.78
C ASN A 12 -13.26 4.42 -22.49
N PRO A 13 -12.06 5.01 -22.31
CA PRO A 13 -11.07 4.68 -21.29
C PRO A 13 -11.54 5.10 -19.88
N GLY A 14 -11.30 4.24 -18.89
CA GLY A 14 -11.75 4.44 -17.51
C GLY A 14 -10.60 4.51 -16.53
N TYR A 15 -10.65 5.47 -15.61
CA TYR A 15 -9.63 5.66 -14.58
C TYR A 15 -10.24 5.52 -13.18
N LEU A 16 -9.50 4.86 -12.30
CA LEU A 16 -9.85 4.66 -10.90
C LEU A 16 -8.72 5.22 -10.04
N ILE A 17 -9.04 6.17 -9.15
CA ILE A 17 -8.12 6.71 -8.16
C ILE A 17 -8.53 6.19 -6.79
N ILE A 18 -7.61 5.52 -6.09
CA ILE A 18 -7.83 4.99 -4.75
C ILE A 18 -6.85 5.66 -3.80
N SER A 19 -7.36 6.21 -2.69
CA SER A 19 -6.54 6.65 -1.57
C SER A 19 -6.75 5.72 -0.37
N THR A 20 -5.67 5.34 0.29
CA THR A 20 -5.70 4.48 1.49
C THR A 20 -4.64 4.93 2.49
N PRO A 21 -4.88 4.81 3.81
CA PRO A 21 -3.81 4.91 4.79
C PRO A 21 -2.61 4.05 4.40
N ASN A 22 -1.42 4.64 4.45
CA ASN A 22 -0.21 3.93 4.09
C ASN A 22 0.40 3.22 5.31
N ILE A 23 0.08 1.94 5.47
CA ILE A 23 0.68 1.13 6.53
C ILE A 23 2.14 0.72 6.26
N LEU A 24 2.66 0.98 5.04
CA LEU A 24 4.06 0.76 4.68
C LEU A 24 4.99 1.90 5.11
N GLU A 25 4.43 3.02 5.58
CA GLU A 25 5.20 4.13 6.15
C GLU A 25 6.09 3.61 7.30
N ILE A 26 7.36 4.02 7.35
CA ILE A 26 8.33 3.51 8.35
C ILE A 26 7.83 3.76 9.78
N ARG A 27 7.26 4.94 10.03
CA ARG A 27 6.65 5.28 11.33
C ARG A 27 5.53 4.33 11.70
N SER A 28 4.71 3.95 10.74
CA SER A 28 3.60 3.02 10.93
C SER A 28 4.11 1.61 11.22
N ARG A 29 5.17 1.16 10.54
CA ARG A 29 5.82 -0.14 10.81
C ARG A 29 6.39 -0.22 12.22
N ILE A 30 7.03 0.84 12.70
CA ILE A 30 7.63 0.89 14.04
C ILE A 30 6.54 0.92 15.11
N ARG A 31 5.50 1.72 14.91
CA ARG A 31 4.34 1.70 15.82
C ARG A 31 3.73 0.30 15.88
N PHE A 32 3.54 -0.35 14.73
CA PHE A 32 3.02 -1.70 14.68
C PHE A 32 3.91 -2.69 15.43
N LEU A 33 5.23 -2.60 15.25
CA LEU A 33 6.19 -3.44 15.97
C LEU A 33 6.05 -3.33 17.49
N PHE A 34 5.84 -2.12 18.02
CA PHE A 34 5.80 -1.88 19.47
C PHE A 34 4.39 -1.94 20.09
N SER A 35 3.33 -1.73 19.32
CA SER A 35 1.97 -1.65 19.88
C SER A 35 0.92 -2.49 19.14
N GLY A 36 1.27 -3.14 18.02
CA GLY A 36 0.30 -3.82 17.15
C GLY A 36 -0.64 -2.90 16.36
N PHE A 37 -0.44 -1.57 16.42
CA PHE A 37 -1.32 -0.58 15.80
C PHE A 37 -0.58 0.25 14.74
N TYR A 38 -1.28 0.63 13.67
CA TYR A 38 -0.73 1.50 12.62
C TYR A 38 -1.00 2.98 12.89
N ASN A 39 -0.27 3.87 12.22
CA ASN A 39 -0.36 5.31 12.46
C ASN A 39 -1.75 5.92 12.23
N LYS A 40 -2.53 5.39 11.28
CA LYS A 40 -3.91 5.82 11.02
C LYS A 40 -4.95 4.88 11.66
N PHE A 41 -4.49 3.86 12.40
CA PHE A 41 -5.30 2.86 13.12
C PHE A 41 -4.81 2.77 14.57
N LYS A 42 -4.76 3.91 15.28
CA LYS A 42 -3.98 4.06 16.53
C LYS A 42 -4.58 3.34 17.74
N ARG A 43 -5.86 2.95 17.69
CA ARG A 43 -6.65 2.47 18.82
C ARG A 43 -7.70 1.47 18.31
N PRO A 44 -8.17 0.56 19.17
CA PRO A 44 -9.30 -0.29 18.84
C PRO A 44 -10.54 0.56 18.52
N LEU A 45 -11.41 0.01 17.66
CA LEU A 45 -12.71 0.63 17.38
C LEU A 45 -13.60 0.55 18.62
N ASN A 46 -14.47 1.54 18.77
CA ASN A 46 -15.45 1.50 19.85
C ASN A 46 -16.58 0.54 19.46
N GLU A 47 -16.74 -0.56 20.20
CA GLU A 47 -17.80 -1.54 19.95
C GLU A 47 -19.20 -1.03 20.35
N SER A 48 -19.28 -0.04 21.24
CA SER A 48 -20.55 0.56 21.68
C SER A 48 -21.10 1.61 20.71
N LYS A 49 -20.31 2.05 19.73
CA LYS A 49 -20.70 3.11 18.77
C LYS A 49 -20.13 2.82 17.39
N ILE A 50 -21.02 2.77 16.39
CA ILE A 50 -20.61 2.66 14.99
C ILE A 50 -19.86 3.93 14.61
N SER A 51 -18.54 3.82 14.40
CA SER A 51 -17.72 4.92 13.90
C SER A 51 -17.69 4.90 12.38
N PHE A 52 -18.50 5.75 11.75
CA PHE A 52 -18.56 5.86 10.28
C PHE A 52 -17.30 6.49 9.65
N SER A 53 -16.43 7.10 10.45
CA SER A 53 -15.22 7.80 9.98
C SER A 53 -13.92 7.02 10.24
N SER A 54 -14.01 5.87 10.91
CA SER A 54 -12.82 5.08 11.24
C SER A 54 -12.52 4.05 10.16
N HIS A 55 -11.27 4.02 9.68
CA HIS A 55 -10.81 2.93 8.84
C HIS A 55 -10.90 1.60 9.60
N ILE A 56 -11.60 0.63 9.02
CA ILE A 56 -11.88 -0.66 9.67
C ILE A 56 -10.71 -1.64 9.46
N ASN A 57 -10.24 -1.78 8.23
CA ASN A 57 -9.16 -2.71 7.88
C ASN A 57 -8.02 -1.97 7.15
N PRO A 58 -6.76 -2.07 7.62
CA PRO A 58 -5.62 -1.65 6.83
C PRO A 58 -5.41 -2.58 5.63
N ILE A 59 -5.12 -2.00 4.46
CA ILE A 59 -4.74 -2.75 3.25
C ILE A 59 -3.30 -2.43 2.88
N THR A 60 -2.49 -3.46 2.64
CA THR A 60 -1.11 -3.29 2.17
C THR A 60 -1.09 -3.01 0.66
N TYR A 61 0.00 -2.42 0.16
CA TYR A 61 0.14 -2.20 -1.29
C TYR A 61 0.11 -3.50 -2.12
N PRO A 62 0.80 -4.60 -1.75
CA PRO A 62 0.72 -5.85 -2.50
C PRO A 62 -0.71 -6.40 -2.62
N GLU A 63 -1.50 -6.33 -1.55
CA GLU A 63 -2.91 -6.75 -1.55
C GLU A 63 -3.76 -5.86 -2.46
N LEU A 64 -3.63 -4.53 -2.33
CA LEU A 64 -4.33 -3.58 -3.19
C LEU A 64 -3.97 -3.80 -4.66
N ARG A 65 -2.68 -4.00 -4.95
CA ARG A 65 -2.19 -4.31 -6.29
C ARG A 65 -2.83 -5.59 -6.81
N TYR A 66 -2.78 -6.68 -6.06
CA TYR A 66 -3.40 -7.95 -6.43
C TYR A 66 -4.88 -7.76 -6.81
N ILE A 67 -5.65 -7.10 -5.94
CA ILE A 67 -7.08 -6.87 -6.15
C ILE A 67 -7.35 -6.06 -7.43
N LEU A 68 -6.55 -5.02 -7.69
CA LEU A 68 -6.68 -4.19 -8.90
C LEU A 68 -6.41 -5.00 -10.17
N HIS A 69 -5.29 -5.74 -10.20
CA HIS A 69 -4.92 -6.53 -11.38
C HIS A 69 -5.91 -7.65 -11.66
N VAL A 70 -6.33 -8.41 -10.64
CA VAL A 70 -7.34 -9.48 -10.79
C VAL A 70 -8.72 -8.92 -11.19
N SER A 71 -9.00 -7.65 -10.90
CA SER A 71 -10.23 -6.98 -11.33
C SER A 71 -10.15 -6.36 -12.73
N GLY A 72 -9.04 -6.50 -13.45
CA GLY A 72 -8.86 -5.99 -14.81
C GLY A 72 -8.26 -4.58 -14.91
N PHE A 73 -7.73 -4.02 -13.81
CA PHE A 73 -7.03 -2.75 -13.85
C PHE A 73 -5.52 -2.90 -14.06
N LYS A 74 -4.91 -1.91 -14.70
CA LYS A 74 -3.46 -1.70 -14.77
C LYS A 74 -3.10 -0.48 -13.94
N ILE A 75 -2.18 -0.64 -13.00
CA ILE A 75 -1.67 0.49 -12.21
C ILE A 75 -0.77 1.36 -13.09
N GLU A 76 -1.06 2.66 -13.16
CA GLU A 76 -0.26 3.64 -13.90
C GLU A 76 0.63 4.45 -12.98
N THR A 77 0.15 4.81 -11.79
CA THR A 77 0.92 5.65 -10.86
C THR A 77 0.62 5.26 -9.42
N VAL A 78 1.67 5.25 -8.61
CA VAL A 78 1.60 5.13 -7.16
C VAL A 78 2.32 6.33 -6.59
N THR A 79 1.60 7.14 -5.81
CA THR A 79 2.14 8.33 -5.17
C THR A 79 1.65 8.42 -3.73
N VAL A 80 2.09 9.44 -3.01
CA VAL A 80 1.66 9.73 -1.65
C VAL A 80 1.18 11.17 -1.56
N ASN A 81 0.29 11.43 -0.60
CA ASN A 81 -0.16 12.80 -0.30
C ASN A 81 1.00 13.67 0.22
N GLN A 82 1.43 13.39 1.46
CA GLN A 82 2.33 14.26 2.21
C GLN A 82 3.37 13.43 2.94
N ILE A 83 4.57 14.00 3.05
CA ILE A 83 5.66 13.48 3.87
C ILE A 83 5.81 14.40 5.08
N LYS A 84 5.76 13.84 6.28
CA LYS A 84 5.95 14.61 7.52
C LYS A 84 7.43 14.70 7.84
N PHE A 85 7.85 15.85 8.37
CA PHE A 85 9.24 16.06 8.79
C PHE A 85 9.73 14.99 9.77
N GLN A 86 8.87 14.55 10.70
CA GLN A 86 9.27 13.51 11.67
C GLN A 86 9.54 12.15 11.02
N SER A 87 9.08 11.90 9.79
CA SER A 87 9.39 10.66 9.06
C SER A 87 10.88 10.59 8.68
N PHE A 88 11.59 11.72 8.58
CA PHE A 88 13.01 11.74 8.27
C PHE A 88 13.90 11.15 9.38
N PHE A 89 13.48 11.19 10.64
CA PHE A 89 14.21 10.54 11.75
C PHE A 89 14.36 9.03 11.56
N TYR A 90 13.53 8.43 10.70
CA TYR A 90 13.52 7.00 10.43
C TYR A 90 14.28 6.61 9.16
N LEU A 91 14.92 7.57 8.47
CA LEU A 91 15.78 7.29 7.31
C LEU A 91 16.88 6.26 7.57
N PRO A 92 17.55 6.21 8.76
CA PRO A 92 18.55 5.19 9.03
C PRO A 92 18.03 3.75 8.95
N LEU A 93 16.70 3.53 9.03
CA LEU A 93 16.08 2.21 8.91
C LEU A 93 15.82 1.78 7.46
N VAL A 94 15.87 2.72 6.51
CA VAL A 94 15.65 2.45 5.07
C VAL A 94 16.53 1.32 4.52
N PRO A 95 17.86 1.26 4.74
CA PRO A 95 18.68 0.17 4.21
C PRO A 95 18.25 -1.21 4.73
N PHE A 96 17.89 -1.32 6.01
CA PHE A 96 17.40 -2.56 6.61
C PHE A 96 16.06 -2.99 6.01
N ILE A 97 15.13 -2.03 5.82
CA ILE A 97 13.83 -2.28 5.18
C ILE A 97 14.04 -2.74 3.73
N LYS A 98 14.92 -2.07 2.98
CA LYS A 98 15.26 -2.43 1.59
C LYS A 98 15.81 -3.85 1.52
N MET A 99 16.80 -4.17 2.34
CA MET A 99 17.42 -5.49 2.40
C MET A 99 16.39 -6.57 2.72
N TYR A 100 15.60 -6.41 3.78
CA TYR A 100 14.63 -7.43 4.17
C TYR A 100 13.48 -7.58 3.16
N THR A 101 13.03 -6.47 2.56
CA THR A 101 12.02 -6.51 1.48
C THR A 101 12.56 -7.27 0.26
N TYR A 102 13.81 -7.03 -0.13
CA TYR A 102 14.47 -7.75 -1.22
C TYR A 102 14.54 -9.25 -0.93
N ILE A 103 15.00 -9.63 0.28
CA ILE A 103 15.07 -11.05 0.68
C ILE A 103 13.68 -11.69 0.63
N SER A 104 12.68 -11.02 1.19
CA SER A 104 11.32 -11.57 1.30
C SER A 104 10.63 -11.75 -0.06
N LEU A 105 10.82 -10.81 -1.00
CA LEU A 105 10.08 -10.79 -2.26
C LEU A 105 10.85 -11.36 -3.45
N LEU A 106 12.18 -11.33 -3.43
CA LEU A 106 13.00 -11.72 -4.58
C LEU A 106 13.87 -12.93 -4.33
N HIS A 107 14.51 -13.00 -3.16
CA HIS A 107 15.39 -14.14 -2.86
C HIS A 107 14.60 -15.42 -2.57
N ARG A 108 13.45 -15.30 -1.89
CA ARG A 108 12.59 -16.45 -1.55
C ARG A 108 11.68 -16.91 -2.69
N GLU A 109 11.52 -16.09 -3.73
CA GLU A 109 10.65 -16.41 -4.87
C GLU A 109 11.39 -17.27 -5.91
N LYS A 110 10.83 -18.45 -6.20
CA LYS A 110 11.46 -19.43 -7.11
C LYS A 110 10.90 -19.34 -8.53
N ASP A 111 9.65 -18.88 -8.69
CA ASP A 111 9.05 -18.71 -10.01
C ASP A 111 9.60 -17.45 -10.70
N PRO A 112 10.25 -17.56 -11.88
CA PRO A 112 10.75 -16.41 -12.63
C PRO A 112 9.66 -15.39 -13.00
N ALA A 113 8.44 -15.86 -13.33
CA ALA A 113 7.34 -14.96 -13.70
C ALA A 113 6.87 -14.15 -12.48
N GLN A 114 6.65 -14.83 -11.35
CA GLN A 114 6.30 -14.17 -10.10
C GLN A 114 7.41 -13.25 -9.59
N ARG A 115 8.69 -13.62 -9.78
CA ARG A 115 9.83 -12.78 -9.39
C ARG A 115 9.86 -11.45 -10.14
N ASN A 116 9.51 -11.43 -11.41
CA ASN A 116 9.38 -10.18 -12.18
C ASN A 116 8.28 -9.28 -11.59
N ILE A 117 7.12 -9.83 -11.25
CA ILE A 117 6.03 -9.11 -10.58
C ILE A 117 6.47 -8.61 -9.21
N ASN A 118 7.11 -9.46 -8.41
CA ASN A 118 7.63 -9.12 -7.09
C ASN A 118 8.69 -8.01 -7.15
N SER A 119 9.45 -7.91 -8.24
CA SER A 119 10.43 -6.84 -8.43
C SER A 119 9.76 -5.47 -8.56
N GLU A 120 8.61 -5.41 -9.23
CA GLU A 120 7.80 -4.20 -9.35
C GLU A 120 7.18 -3.84 -7.99
N ILE A 121 6.64 -4.84 -7.29
CA ILE A 121 6.08 -4.68 -5.94
C ILE A 121 7.15 -4.15 -4.98
N ALA A 122 8.32 -4.78 -4.95
CA ALA A 122 9.43 -4.41 -4.09
C ALA A 122 9.87 -2.97 -4.36
N ARG A 123 10.04 -2.57 -5.63
CA ARG A 123 10.39 -1.20 -6.02
C ARG A 123 9.40 -0.17 -5.46
N GLN A 124 8.10 -0.46 -5.51
CA GLN A 124 7.09 0.45 -4.96
C GLN A 124 7.07 0.47 -3.43
N MET A 125 7.23 -0.68 -2.79
CA MET A 125 7.28 -0.77 -1.32
C MET A 125 8.49 -0.08 -0.71
N ILE A 126 9.63 -0.06 -1.41
CA ILE A 126 10.88 0.55 -0.93
C ILE A 126 11.15 1.94 -1.51
N ASN A 127 10.22 2.46 -2.33
CA ASN A 127 10.27 3.83 -2.80
C ASN A 127 10.27 4.78 -1.59
N ILE A 128 11.15 5.78 -1.59
CA ILE A 128 11.28 6.71 -0.48
C ILE A 128 9.97 7.47 -0.19
N SER A 129 9.21 7.82 -1.23
CA SER A 129 7.90 8.46 -1.09
C SER A 129 6.91 7.52 -0.38
N THR A 130 6.87 6.24 -0.75
CA THR A 130 6.04 5.23 -0.08
C THR A 130 6.50 4.97 1.36
N LEU A 131 7.80 5.00 1.64
CA LEU A 131 8.30 4.75 2.99
C LEU A 131 8.05 5.93 3.95
N LEU A 132 7.94 7.16 3.43
CA LEU A 132 7.80 8.36 4.26
C LEU A 132 6.41 8.99 4.25
N GLY A 133 5.58 8.67 3.24
CA GLY A 133 4.26 9.28 3.05
C GLY A 133 3.14 8.64 3.88
N GLU A 134 2.20 9.44 4.37
CA GLU A 134 1.12 8.96 5.26
C GLU A 134 -0.05 8.24 4.56
N THR A 135 -0.35 8.64 3.33
CA THR A 135 -1.49 8.14 2.56
C THR A 135 -1.00 7.75 1.18
N LEU A 136 -1.29 6.52 0.77
CA LEU A 136 -0.98 5.99 -0.54
C LEU A 136 -2.11 6.38 -1.50
N ILE A 137 -1.75 6.87 -2.68
CA ILE A 137 -2.66 7.21 -3.76
C ILE A 137 -2.28 6.37 -4.97
N VAL A 138 -3.21 5.58 -5.48
CA VAL A 138 -3.01 4.68 -6.61
C VAL A 138 -3.93 5.10 -7.75
N LEU A 139 -3.35 5.41 -8.90
CA LEU A 139 -4.06 5.60 -10.16
C LEU A 139 -4.01 4.28 -10.94
N ALA A 140 -5.19 3.77 -11.30
CA ALA A 140 -5.34 2.55 -12.06
C ALA A 140 -6.24 2.80 -13.28
N LYS A 141 -5.81 2.30 -14.44
CA LYS A 141 -6.54 2.39 -15.70
C LYS A 141 -7.25 1.07 -15.99
N LYS A 142 -8.48 1.15 -16.46
CA LYS A 142 -9.26 0.00 -16.93
C LYS A 142 -8.58 -0.60 -18.17
N ASN A 143 -8.21 -1.89 -18.12
CA ASN A 143 -7.76 -2.59 -19.33
C ASN A 143 -8.96 -2.78 -20.28
N ILE A 144 -8.71 -2.55 -21.57
CA ILE A 144 -9.68 -2.68 -22.66
C ILE A 144 -10.11 -4.12 -22.81
#